data_AF-A0A1B9I7X5-F1
#
_entry.id   AF-A0A1B9I7X5-F1
#
_cell.length_a   1.000
_cell.length_b   1.000
_cell.length_c   1.000
_cell.angle_alpha   90.00
_cell.angle_beta   90.00
_cell.angle_gamma   90.00
#
_symmetry.space_group_name_H-M   'P 1'
#
loop_
_entity.id
_entity.type
_entity.pdbx_description
1 polymer ?
#
loop_
_entity_poly.entity_id
_entity_poly.type
_entity_poly.pdbx_seq_one_letter_code
_entity_poly.pdbx_strand_id
1 'polypeptide(L)'
;MTSSILTSPFLSLNTIDTILKSPNPIPAEQKIQLLEAKIHLLVSTLPSFITKASDKQPDDIVTERKSHDERTGKVIAIDEIRIELGQTYLEQKIPDYIKAEVEFGIVDTDCKNVLKRMKRKKDIHMTSQDENLINPDLTNKNIWREIDETWIMRIKTLRTSALEGMIGVEEGLGRIARAERWKKAIAELR
;
A
#
# COMPACT_ATOMS: atom_id res chain seq x y z
N MET A 1 30.29 9.25 8.56
CA MET A 1 29.42 10.35 8.11
C MET A 1 28.86 9.96 6.75
N THR A 2 27.68 9.34 6.72
CA THR A 2 27.01 8.96 5.47
C THR A 2 26.21 10.16 4.99
N SER A 3 26.73 10.85 3.98
CA SER A 3 25.99 11.87 3.23
C SER A 3 24.72 11.24 2.68
N SER A 4 23.59 11.57 3.29
CA SER A 4 22.28 11.05 2.93
C SER A 4 21.94 11.49 1.51
N ILE A 5 21.85 10.54 0.58
CA ILE A 5 21.41 10.75 -0.81
C ILE A 5 20.04 11.45 -0.87
N LEU A 6 19.27 11.39 0.22
CA LEU A 6 17.93 11.97 0.38
C LEU A 6 17.87 13.51 0.33
N THR A 7 19.00 14.22 0.46
CA THR A 7 19.04 15.70 0.36
C THR A 7 19.53 16.21 -0.99
N SER A 8 19.80 15.33 -1.97
CA SER A 8 20.29 15.76 -3.28
C SER A 8 19.17 16.40 -4.11
N PRO A 9 19.30 17.66 -4.57
CA PRO A 9 18.31 18.30 -5.43
C PRO A 9 18.19 17.64 -6.81
N PHE A 10 19.06 16.69 -7.14
CA PHE A 10 19.07 15.96 -8.41
C PHE A 10 18.32 14.62 -8.35
N LEU A 11 17.96 14.11 -7.17
CA LEU A 11 17.12 12.91 -7.05
C LEU A 11 15.63 13.27 -7.10
N SER A 12 15.11 13.40 -8.32
CA SER A 12 13.67 13.46 -8.55
C SER A 12 13.05 12.04 -8.57
N LEU A 13 11.75 11.92 -8.31
CA LEU A 13 11.02 10.64 -8.46
C LEU A 13 11.21 10.02 -9.85
N ASN A 14 11.16 10.86 -10.89
CA ASN A 14 11.37 10.43 -12.28
C ASN A 14 12.79 9.87 -12.50
N THR A 15 13.79 10.49 -11.88
CA THR A 15 15.18 10.03 -11.95
C THR A 15 15.32 8.65 -11.30
N ILE A 16 14.76 8.48 -10.10
CA ILE A 16 14.77 7.19 -9.40
C ILE A 16 14.08 6.10 -10.22
N ASP A 17 12.90 6.40 -10.77
CA ASP A 17 12.16 5.45 -11.62
C ASP A 17 12.92 5.07 -12.88
N THR A 18 13.62 6.03 -13.49
CA THR A 18 14.45 5.77 -14.68
C THR A 18 15.61 4.85 -14.34
N ILE A 19 16.25 5.05 -13.18
CA ILE A 19 17.36 4.21 -12.73
C ILE A 19 16.85 2.80 -12.40
N LEU A 20 15.77 2.67 -11.62
CA LEU A 20 15.20 1.38 -11.22
C LEU A 20 14.68 0.55 -12.40
N LYS A 21 14.20 1.20 -13.47
CA LYS A 21 13.75 0.54 -14.70
C LYS A 21 14.86 0.27 -15.72
N SER A 22 16.08 0.74 -15.45
CA SER A 22 17.22 0.54 -16.34
C SER A 22 17.48 -0.95 -16.54
N PRO A 23 17.81 -1.41 -17.76
CA PRO A 23 18.13 -2.82 -18.01
C PRO A 23 19.46 -3.25 -17.36
N ASN A 24 20.27 -2.29 -16.88
CA ASN A 24 21.54 -2.59 -16.24
C ASN A 24 21.31 -3.12 -14.82
N PRO A 25 21.99 -4.22 -14.42
CA PRO A 25 21.85 -4.76 -13.08
C PRO A 25 22.33 -3.74 -12.04
N ILE A 26 21.48 -3.48 -11.06
CA ILE A 26 21.75 -2.55 -9.95
C ILE A 26 22.18 -3.39 -8.75
N PRO A 27 23.30 -3.07 -8.07
CA PRO A 27 23.66 -3.70 -6.80
C PRO A 27 22.52 -3.59 -5.77
N ALA A 28 22.29 -4.65 -4.99
CA ALA A 28 21.17 -4.71 -4.04
C ALA A 28 21.17 -3.53 -3.05
N GLU A 29 22.34 -3.12 -2.56
CA GLU A 29 22.50 -2.00 -1.64
C GLU A 29 22.10 -0.67 -2.28
N GLN A 30 22.45 -0.47 -3.55
CA GLN A 30 22.07 0.73 -4.29
C GLN A 30 20.56 0.72 -4.59
N LYS A 31 20.00 -0.45 -4.94
CA LYS A 31 18.55 -0.61 -5.14
C LYS A 31 17.77 -0.28 -3.87
N ILE A 32 18.23 -0.74 -2.71
CA ILE A 32 17.65 -0.40 -1.40
C ILE A 32 17.63 1.10 -1.16
N GLN A 33 18.76 1.78 -1.34
CA GLN A 33 18.85 3.22 -1.15
C GLN A 33 17.89 4.00 -2.07
N LEU A 34 17.74 3.55 -3.33
CA LEU A 34 16.82 4.14 -4.29
C LEU A 34 15.35 3.93 -3.89
N LEU A 35 14.98 2.73 -3.45
CA LEU A 35 13.62 2.42 -2.99
C LEU A 35 13.27 3.18 -1.70
N GLU A 36 14.18 3.24 -0.73
CA GLU A 36 14.02 4.05 0.49
C GLU A 36 13.83 5.53 0.16
N ALA A 37 14.64 6.07 -0.76
CA ALA A 37 14.50 7.44 -1.24
C ALA A 37 13.14 7.68 -1.90
N LYS A 38 12.66 6.72 -2.71
CA LYS A 38 11.36 6.79 -3.36
C LYS A 38 10.22 6.82 -2.35
N ILE A 39 10.26 5.97 -1.32
CA ILE A 39 9.29 5.99 -0.21
C ILE A 39 9.31 7.35 0.48
N HIS A 40 10.49 7.87 0.84
CA HIS A 40 10.61 9.16 1.51
C HIS A 40 10.02 10.32 0.69
N LEU A 41 10.29 10.36 -0.61
CA LEU A 41 9.72 11.37 -1.52
C LEU A 41 8.19 11.23 -1.65
N LEU A 42 7.67 10.01 -1.78
CA LEU A 42 6.22 9.81 -1.88
C LEU A 42 5.51 10.19 -0.57
N VAL A 43 6.06 9.79 0.58
CA VAL A 43 5.50 10.12 1.90
C VAL A 43 5.54 11.62 2.17
N SER A 44 6.64 12.31 1.84
CA SER A 44 6.75 13.76 2.04
C SER A 44 5.82 14.59 1.15
N THR A 45 5.33 14.02 0.03
CA THR A 45 4.31 14.67 -0.83
C THR A 45 2.87 14.34 -0.44
N LEU A 46 2.64 13.57 0.62
CA LEU A 46 1.30 13.34 1.16
C LEU A 46 0.88 14.54 2.02
N PRO A 47 -0.36 15.05 1.88
CA PRO A 47 -0.86 16.11 2.75
C PRO A 47 -0.75 15.69 4.22
N SER A 48 -0.07 16.50 5.03
CA SER A 48 -0.08 16.34 6.48
C SER A 48 -1.52 16.51 6.97
N PHE A 49 -1.99 15.59 7.81
CA PHE A 49 -3.32 15.66 8.41
C PHE A 49 -3.42 16.93 9.27
N ILE A 50 -3.84 18.05 8.70
CA ILE A 50 -4.31 19.17 9.49
C ILE A 50 -5.78 18.89 9.78
N THR A 51 -5.98 18.18 10.89
CA THR A 51 -7.19 18.18 11.70
C THR A 51 -7.52 19.61 12.11
N LYS A 52 -8.24 20.33 11.26
CA LYS A 52 -9.12 21.41 11.71
C LYS A 52 -10.48 21.16 11.09
N ALA A 53 -11.42 20.74 11.92
CA ALA A 53 -12.84 20.80 11.64
C ALA A 53 -13.18 22.27 11.38
N SER A 54 -13.07 22.68 10.12
CA SER A 54 -13.58 23.95 9.65
C SER A 54 -14.97 23.68 9.11
N ASP A 55 -15.97 24.38 9.65
CA ASP A 55 -17.31 24.50 9.08
C ASP A 55 -17.20 24.67 7.55
N LYS A 56 -17.70 23.70 6.78
CA LYS A 56 -17.61 23.72 5.32
C LYS A 56 -18.98 23.53 4.68
N GLN A 57 -19.25 24.45 3.74
CA GLN A 57 -20.44 24.54 2.91
C GLN A 57 -20.59 23.33 1.96
N PRO A 58 -21.83 23.03 1.50
CA PRO A 58 -22.13 21.83 0.71
C PRO A 58 -21.46 21.73 -0.67
N ASP A 59 -20.90 22.81 -1.23
CA ASP A 59 -20.20 22.77 -2.53
C ASP A 59 -18.79 22.12 -2.47
N ASP A 60 -18.27 21.84 -1.27
CA ASP A 60 -16.93 21.24 -1.08
C ASP A 60 -16.86 19.70 -1.29
N ILE A 61 -18.00 19.02 -1.42
CA ILE A 61 -18.08 17.55 -1.40
C ILE A 61 -17.39 16.89 -2.61
N VAL A 62 -17.39 17.55 -3.78
CA VAL A 62 -16.78 17.01 -5.01
C VAL A 62 -15.25 17.08 -4.97
N THR A 63 -14.70 18.14 -4.37
CA THR A 63 -13.26 18.36 -4.24
C THR A 63 -12.64 17.40 -3.22
N GLU A 64 -13.36 17.10 -2.15
CA GLU A 64 -12.90 16.20 -1.10
C GLU A 64 -12.75 14.75 -1.59
N ARG A 65 -13.64 14.27 -2.46
CA ARG A 65 -13.59 12.91 -3.01
C ARG A 65 -12.39 12.67 -3.95
N LYS A 66 -12.10 13.60 -4.85
CA LYS A 66 -10.91 13.51 -5.74
C LYS A 66 -9.61 13.43 -4.93
N SER A 67 -9.53 14.18 -3.83
CA SER A 67 -8.37 14.16 -2.93
C SER A 67 -8.19 12.82 -2.21
N HIS A 68 -9.28 12.11 -1.90
CA HIS A 68 -9.25 10.81 -1.26
C HIS A 68 -8.72 9.73 -2.20
N ASP A 69 -9.12 9.74 -3.48
CA ASP A 69 -8.68 8.76 -4.47
C ASP A 69 -7.19 8.91 -4.81
N GLU A 70 -6.71 10.14 -5.01
CA GLU A 70 -5.29 10.40 -5.23
C GLU A 70 -4.43 9.96 -4.05
N ARG A 71 -4.90 10.23 -2.84
CA ARG A 71 -4.23 9.79 -1.61
C ARG A 71 -4.16 8.27 -1.52
N THR A 72 -5.25 7.61 -1.86
CA THR A 72 -5.36 6.15 -1.82
C THR A 72 -4.44 5.51 -2.85
N GLY A 73 -4.34 6.09 -4.05
CA GLY A 73 -3.39 5.67 -5.08
C GLY A 73 -1.93 5.80 -4.64
N LYS A 74 -1.58 6.91 -3.98
CA LYS A 74 -0.21 7.10 -3.45
C LYS A 74 0.14 6.10 -2.35
N VAL A 75 -0.79 5.76 -1.46
CA VAL A 75 -0.56 4.75 -0.41
C VAL A 75 -0.27 3.38 -1.03
N ILE A 76 -1.07 2.98 -2.03
CA ILE A 76 -0.83 1.74 -2.78
C ILE A 76 0.56 1.73 -3.43
N ALA A 77 0.96 2.83 -4.07
CA ALA A 77 2.27 2.93 -4.69
C ALA A 77 3.40 2.82 -3.66
N ILE A 78 3.23 3.37 -2.45
CA ILE A 78 4.19 3.21 -1.35
C ILE A 78 4.27 1.74 -0.93
N ASP A 79 3.13 1.07 -0.76
CA ASP A 79 3.09 -0.34 -0.35
C ASP A 79 3.74 -1.25 -1.39
N GLU A 80 3.54 -1.00 -2.69
CA GLU A 80 4.24 -1.70 -3.77
C GLU A 80 5.76 -1.58 -3.66
N ILE A 81 6.26 -0.38 -3.36
CA ILE A 81 7.70 -0.14 -3.17
C ILE A 81 8.21 -0.83 -1.91
N ARG A 82 7.42 -0.86 -0.82
CA ARG A 82 7.78 -1.57 0.41
C ARG A 82 7.87 -3.08 0.19
N ILE A 83 6.97 -3.67 -0.60
CA ILE A 83 7.08 -5.08 -1.00
C ILE A 83 8.40 -5.33 -1.74
N GLU A 84 8.70 -4.50 -2.75
CA GLU A 84 9.94 -4.62 -3.51
C GLU A 84 11.20 -4.43 -2.62
N LEU A 85 11.13 -3.51 -1.67
CA LEU A 85 12.20 -3.27 -0.70
C LEU A 85 12.41 -4.48 0.22
N GLY A 86 11.33 -5.05 0.76
CA GLY A 86 11.37 -6.27 1.56
C GLY A 86 11.96 -7.45 0.79
N GLN A 87 11.58 -7.63 -0.48
CA GLN A 87 12.16 -8.65 -1.36
C GLN A 87 13.65 -8.41 -1.59
N THR A 88 14.05 -7.16 -1.85
CA THR A 88 15.46 -6.82 -2.06
C THR A 88 16.31 -7.10 -0.82
N TYR A 89 15.76 -6.95 0.39
CA TYR A 89 16.43 -7.36 1.63
C TYR A 89 16.64 -8.88 1.74
N LEU A 90 15.71 -9.69 1.24
CA LEU A 90 15.83 -11.15 1.21
C LEU A 90 16.80 -11.66 0.13
N GLU A 91 16.94 -10.93 -0.98
CA GLU A 91 17.79 -11.30 -2.11
C GLU A 91 19.29 -10.99 -1.91
N GLN A 92 19.64 -10.31 -0.82
CA GLN A 92 21.05 -10.04 -0.50
C GLN A 92 21.85 -11.33 -0.30
N LYS A 93 23.17 -11.24 -0.50
CA LYS A 93 24.10 -12.35 -0.22
C LYS A 93 23.96 -12.87 1.22
N ILE A 94 23.70 -11.96 2.15
CA ILE A 94 23.31 -12.27 3.53
C ILE A 94 21.93 -11.61 3.73
N PRO A 95 20.83 -12.39 3.74
CA PRO A 95 19.49 -11.82 3.86
C PRO A 95 19.31 -11.01 5.16
N ASP A 96 18.74 -9.80 5.04
CA ASP A 96 18.36 -8.98 6.19
C ASP A 96 16.89 -9.25 6.57
N TYR A 97 16.67 -10.37 7.26
CA TYR A 97 15.33 -10.80 7.65
C TYR A 97 14.59 -9.81 8.54
N ILE A 98 15.31 -9.04 9.36
CA ILE A 98 14.68 -8.09 10.28
C ILE A 98 14.08 -6.92 9.49
N LYS A 99 14.86 -6.34 8.57
CA LYS A 99 14.34 -5.25 7.74
C LYS A 99 13.25 -5.73 6.80
N ALA A 100 13.39 -6.91 6.22
CA ALA A 100 12.34 -7.52 5.42
C ALA A 100 11.04 -7.71 6.24
N GLU A 101 11.12 -8.24 7.47
CA GLU A 101 9.96 -8.41 8.37
C GLU A 101 9.23 -7.08 8.62
N VAL A 102 9.99 -6.01 8.85
CA VAL A 102 9.43 -4.67 9.09
C VAL A 102 8.66 -4.16 7.87
N GLU A 103 9.25 -4.24 6.68
CA GLU A 103 8.62 -3.74 5.46
C GLU A 103 7.34 -4.50 5.12
N PHE A 104 7.38 -5.84 5.15
CA PHE A 104 6.19 -6.65 4.90
C PHE A 104 5.12 -6.47 5.99
N GLY A 105 5.53 -6.30 7.25
CA GLY A 105 4.61 -6.08 8.37
C GLY A 105 3.84 -4.75 8.29
N ILE A 106 4.47 -3.70 7.76
CA ILE A 106 3.81 -2.41 7.48
C ILE A 106 2.72 -2.61 6.43
N VAL A 107 3.04 -3.26 5.30
CA VAL A 107 2.09 -3.49 4.20
C VAL A 107 0.91 -4.37 4.64
N ASP A 108 1.13 -5.46 5.39
CA ASP A 108 0.01 -6.28 5.91
C ASP A 108 -0.90 -5.45 6.82
N THR A 109 -0.32 -4.63 7.71
CA THR A 109 -1.08 -3.80 8.64
C THR A 109 -1.96 -2.79 7.88
N ASP A 110 -1.40 -2.11 6.89
CA ASP A 110 -2.11 -1.11 6.10
C ASP A 110 -3.22 -1.75 5.26
N CYS A 111 -2.93 -2.84 4.55
CA CYS A 111 -3.92 -3.59 3.79
C CYS A 111 -5.06 -4.11 4.69
N LYS A 112 -4.74 -4.66 5.87
CA LYS A 112 -5.73 -5.15 6.83
C LYS A 112 -6.63 -4.03 7.33
N ASN A 113 -6.07 -2.86 7.63
CA ASN A 113 -6.82 -1.67 8.06
C ASN A 113 -7.75 -1.14 6.96
N VAL A 114 -7.30 -1.20 5.70
CA VAL A 114 -8.12 -0.83 4.54
C VAL A 114 -9.28 -1.81 4.36
N LEU A 115 -9.01 -3.12 4.30
CA LEU A 115 -10.04 -4.15 4.15
C LEU A 115 -11.09 -4.10 5.27
N LYS A 116 -10.65 -3.88 6.52
CA LYS A 116 -11.55 -3.73 7.67
C LYS A 116 -12.48 -2.52 7.53
N ARG A 117 -11.97 -1.39 7.02
CA ARG A 117 -12.78 -0.18 6.76
C ARG A 117 -13.82 -0.42 5.66
N MET A 118 -13.44 -1.12 4.59
CA MET A 118 -14.36 -1.46 3.50
C MET A 118 -15.48 -2.40 3.94
N LYS A 119 -15.14 -3.43 4.73
CA LYS A 119 -16.14 -4.35 5.28
C LYS A 119 -17.20 -3.60 6.10
N ARG A 120 -16.76 -2.71 7.00
CA ARG A 120 -17.67 -1.86 7.80
C ARG A 120 -18.58 -0.98 6.94
N LYS A 121 -18.05 -0.37 5.86
CA LYS A 121 -18.85 0.44 4.93
C LYS A 121 -19.93 -0.41 4.24
N LYS A 122 -19.58 -1.63 3.82
CA LYS A 122 -20.52 -2.58 3.20
C LYS A 122 -21.65 -2.96 4.16
N ASP A 123 -21.29 -3.26 5.41
CA ASP A 123 -22.26 -3.63 6.45
C ASP A 123 -23.26 -2.48 6.71
N ILE A 124 -22.78 -1.24 6.80
CA ILE A 124 -23.64 -0.05 6.99
C ILE A 124 -24.59 0.15 5.80
N HIS A 125 -24.11 0.00 4.56
CA HIS A 125 -24.95 0.20 3.36
C HIS A 125 -26.06 -0.85 3.25
N MET A 126 -25.79 -2.10 3.64
CA MET A 126 -26.82 -3.16 3.66
C MET A 126 -27.93 -2.86 4.66
N THR A 127 -27.62 -2.26 5.82
CA THR A 127 -28.64 -1.91 6.83
C THR A 127 -29.53 -0.73 6.40
N SER A 128 -29.06 0.15 5.51
CA SER A 128 -29.82 1.34 5.08
C SER A 128 -30.70 1.13 3.82
N GLN A 129 -30.61 -0.03 3.15
CA GLN A 129 -31.37 -0.28 1.92
C GLN A 129 -32.83 -0.72 2.15
N ASP A 130 -33.25 -1.00 3.38
CA ASP A 130 -34.63 -1.43 3.67
C ASP A 130 -35.66 -0.28 3.69
N GLU A 131 -35.25 0.99 3.62
CA GLU A 131 -36.20 2.12 3.82
C GLU A 131 -36.45 3.05 2.61
N ASN A 132 -35.80 2.90 1.45
CA ASN A 132 -36.04 3.85 0.33
C ASN A 132 -36.06 3.19 -1.06
N LEU A 133 -37.28 2.86 -1.50
CA LEU A 133 -37.61 2.52 -2.88
C LEU A 133 -37.75 3.78 -3.73
N ILE A 134 -37.15 3.76 -4.93
CA ILE A 134 -37.32 4.65 -6.08
C ILE A 134 -36.34 5.84 -6.15
N ASN A 135 -35.19 5.63 -6.81
CA ASN A 135 -34.56 6.67 -7.62
C ASN A 135 -33.68 6.08 -8.75
N PRO A 136 -33.69 6.66 -9.97
CA PRO A 136 -33.23 6.01 -11.20
C PRO A 136 -31.75 6.19 -11.56
N ASP A 137 -30.89 6.64 -10.64
CA ASP A 137 -29.44 6.79 -10.89
C ASP A 137 -28.67 5.46 -10.72
N LEU A 138 -29.13 4.42 -11.41
CA LEU A 138 -28.58 3.05 -11.37
C LEU A 138 -27.28 2.91 -12.15
N THR A 139 -27.08 3.72 -13.18
CA THR A 139 -25.90 3.67 -14.06
C THR A 139 -24.64 4.11 -13.35
N ASN A 140 -24.72 5.16 -12.52
CA ASN A 140 -23.59 5.67 -11.75
C ASN A 140 -23.16 4.66 -10.68
N LYS A 141 -24.12 4.02 -9.98
CA LYS A 141 -23.86 3.02 -8.93
C LYS A 141 -23.06 1.80 -9.39
N ASN A 142 -23.25 1.34 -10.63
CA ASN A 142 -22.55 0.16 -11.14
C ASN A 142 -21.07 0.44 -11.42
N ILE A 143 -20.74 1.61 -11.98
CA ILE A 143 -19.36 2.02 -12.27
C ILE A 143 -18.55 2.12 -10.97
N TRP A 144 -19.12 2.71 -9.92
CA TRP A 144 -18.45 2.82 -8.62
C TRP A 144 -18.22 1.46 -7.94
N ARG A 145 -19.14 0.52 -8.12
CA ARG A 145 -18.99 -0.85 -7.59
C ARG A 145 -17.83 -1.59 -8.25
N GLU A 146 -17.67 -1.44 -9.57
CA GLU A 146 -16.54 -2.05 -10.31
C GLU A 146 -15.18 -1.44 -9.93
N ILE A 147 -15.12 -0.12 -9.74
CA ILE A 147 -13.92 0.58 -9.24
C ILE A 147 -13.55 0.07 -7.85
N ASP A 148 -14.54 -0.10 -6.96
CA ASP A 148 -14.33 -0.63 -5.62
C ASP A 148 -13.82 -2.08 -5.66
N GLU A 149 -14.34 -2.92 -6.56
CA GLU A 149 -13.92 -4.32 -6.67
C GLU A 149 -12.48 -4.48 -7.19
N THR A 150 -12.13 -3.77 -8.27
CA THR A 150 -10.76 -3.80 -8.81
C THR A 150 -9.75 -3.28 -7.79
N TRP A 151 -10.12 -2.23 -7.05
CA TRP A 151 -9.29 -1.68 -5.99
C TRP A 151 -9.13 -2.65 -4.80
N ILE A 152 -10.23 -3.28 -4.34
CA ILE A 152 -10.18 -4.30 -3.29
C ILE A 152 -9.29 -5.48 -3.71
N MET A 153 -9.40 -5.91 -4.97
CA MET A 153 -8.55 -6.97 -5.51
C MET A 153 -7.08 -6.59 -5.46
N ARG A 154 -6.71 -5.36 -5.84
CA ARG A 154 -5.33 -4.87 -5.74
C ARG A 154 -4.82 -4.88 -4.30
N ILE A 155 -5.62 -4.42 -3.33
CA ILE A 155 -5.27 -4.46 -1.90
C ILE A 155 -5.09 -5.91 -1.41
N LYS A 156 -5.95 -6.84 -1.83
CA LYS A 156 -5.79 -8.25 -1.50
C LYS A 156 -4.49 -8.82 -2.08
N THR A 157 -4.18 -8.51 -3.34
CA THR A 157 -2.92 -8.94 -3.98
C THR A 157 -1.71 -8.43 -3.22
N LEU A 158 -1.67 -7.15 -2.85
CA LEU A 158 -0.57 -6.58 -2.06
C LEU A 158 -0.42 -7.28 -0.71
N ARG A 159 -1.54 -7.53 -0.03
CA ARG A 159 -1.53 -8.25 1.24
C ARG A 159 -1.01 -9.68 1.07
N THR A 160 -1.41 -10.38 0.02
CA THR A 160 -0.91 -11.72 -0.28
C THR A 160 0.60 -11.69 -0.50
N SER A 161 1.11 -10.75 -1.31
CA SER A 161 2.56 -10.60 -1.52
C SER A 161 3.33 -10.27 -0.24
N ALA A 162 2.77 -9.43 0.64
CA ALA A 162 3.36 -9.15 1.96
C ALA A 162 3.47 -10.43 2.80
N LEU A 163 2.39 -11.22 2.86
CA LEU A 163 2.35 -12.47 3.63
C LEU A 163 3.28 -13.54 3.04
N GLU A 164 3.45 -13.61 1.73
CA GLU A 164 4.45 -14.47 1.07
C GLU A 164 5.87 -14.05 1.45
N GLY A 165 6.16 -12.75 1.47
CA GLY A 165 7.41 -12.22 1.99
C GLY A 165 7.65 -12.58 3.47
N MET A 166 6.62 -12.45 4.31
CA MET A 166 6.67 -12.88 5.71
C MET A 166 6.94 -14.38 5.86
N ILE A 167 6.36 -15.24 5.01
CA ILE A 167 6.65 -16.67 5.00
C ILE A 167 8.15 -16.90 4.73
N GLY A 168 8.70 -16.24 3.71
CA GLY A 168 10.14 -16.33 3.40
C GLY A 168 11.02 -15.89 4.57
N VAL A 169 10.65 -14.80 5.26
CA VAL A 169 11.33 -14.34 6.49
C VAL A 169 11.28 -15.40 7.59
N GLU A 170 10.10 -15.94 7.88
CA GLU A 170 9.91 -16.90 8.97
C GLU A 170 10.61 -18.23 8.70
N GLU A 171 10.55 -18.73 7.47
CA GLU A 171 11.23 -19.95 7.05
C GLU A 171 12.76 -19.77 7.09
N GLY A 172 13.27 -18.63 6.60
CA GLY A 172 14.69 -18.29 6.65
C GLY A 172 15.25 -18.14 8.08
N LEU A 173 14.40 -17.77 9.04
CA LEU A 173 14.73 -17.71 10.47
C LEU A 173 14.47 -19.03 11.22
N GLY A 174 13.99 -20.08 10.55
CA GLY A 174 13.66 -21.38 11.17
C GLY A 174 12.38 -21.37 12.03
N ARG A 175 11.53 -20.36 11.90
CA ARG A 175 10.29 -20.16 12.67
C ARG A 175 9.06 -20.76 11.94
N ILE A 176 9.13 -22.05 11.60
CA ILE A 176 8.14 -22.74 10.74
C ILE A 176 6.70 -22.61 11.25
N ALA A 177 6.48 -22.71 12.57
CA ALA A 177 5.14 -22.58 13.14
C ALA A 177 4.49 -21.21 12.88
N ARG A 178 5.29 -20.13 12.73
CA ARG A 178 4.79 -18.79 12.39
C ARG A 178 4.53 -18.68 10.89
N ALA A 179 5.38 -19.27 10.05
CA ALA A 179 5.16 -19.37 8.60
C ALA A 179 3.81 -20.05 8.27
N GLU A 180 3.46 -21.15 8.96
CA GLU A 180 2.18 -21.83 8.76
C GLU A 180 0.96 -20.96 9.09
N ARG A 181 1.07 -20.05 10.07
CA ARG A 181 0.00 -19.09 10.36
C ARG A 181 -0.22 -18.12 9.21
N TRP A 182 0.86 -17.67 8.57
CA TRP A 182 0.78 -16.78 7.41
C TRP A 182 0.21 -17.50 6.18
N LYS A 183 0.60 -18.77 5.95
CA LYS A 183 -0.01 -19.61 4.90
C LYS A 183 -1.52 -19.74 5.07
N LYS A 184 -1.98 -19.97 6.32
CA LYS A 184 -3.42 -19.99 6.63
C LYS A 184 -4.08 -18.65 6.35
N ALA A 185 -3.45 -17.53 6.72
CA ALA A 185 -3.98 -16.20 6.46
C ALA A 185 -4.12 -15.89 4.95
N ILE A 186 -3.21 -16.38 4.11
CA ILE A 186 -3.32 -16.28 2.65
C ILE A 186 -4.51 -17.09 2.14
N ALA A 187 -4.74 -18.30 2.67
CA ALA A 187 -5.87 -19.13 2.28
C ALA A 187 -7.22 -18.46 2.59
N GLU A 188 -7.32 -17.66 3.66
CA GLU A 188 -8.52 -16.89 4.02
C GLU A 188 -8.77 -15.66 3.13
N LEU A 189 -7.77 -15.22 2.35
CA LEU A 189 -7.88 -14.05 1.46
C LEU A 189 -8.43 -14.39 0.07
N ARG A 190 -8.23 -15.64 -0.35
CA ARG A 190 -8.72 -16.23 -1.61
C ARG A 190 -10.21 -16.51 -1.51
#